data_AF-A0A6P0UNS4-F1
#
_entry.id   AF-A0A6P0UNS4-F1
#
_cell.length_a   1.000
_cell.length_b   1.000
_cell.length_c   1.000
_cell.angle_alpha   90.00
_cell.angle_beta   90.00
_cell.angle_gamma   90.00
#
_symmetry.space_group_name_H-M   'P 1'
#
loop_
_entity.id
_entity.type
_entity.pdbx_description
1 polymer ?
#
loop_
_entity_poly.entity_id
_entity_poly.type
_entity_poly.pdbx_seq_one_letter_code
_entity_poly.pdbx_strand_id
1 'polypeptide(L)'
;MREKKIQRYSNVELLYVIKNSKDNSKVLRAKSELSTRNLKDQELEQVEEQYKLFLEQKEKRENELLAWDEWIIYFLLPVGFNHRMGPSKDHIDMESERFKKYGFNKKLWQMTTARMFGVIFYIIILFIIIFSR
;
A
#
# COMPACT_ATOMS: atom_id res chain seq x y z
N MET A 1 -2.33 5.32 -12.09
CA MET A 1 -1.91 3.98 -12.54
C MET A 1 -3.14 3.20 -13.02
N ARG A 2 -3.02 2.38 -14.07
CA ARG A 2 -4.14 1.56 -14.60
C ARG A 2 -4.40 0.33 -13.73
N GLU A 3 -5.66 -0.02 -13.50
CA GLU A 3 -6.02 -1.29 -12.84
C GLU A 3 -5.44 -2.48 -13.62
N LYS A 4 -4.94 -3.49 -12.90
CA LYS A 4 -4.42 -4.72 -13.49
C LYS A 4 -5.59 -5.47 -14.15
N LYS A 5 -5.41 -5.97 -15.38
CA LYS A 5 -6.44 -6.79 -16.05
C LYS A 5 -6.58 -8.14 -15.34
N ILE A 6 -7.81 -8.66 -15.19
CA ILE A 6 -8.12 -9.94 -14.51
C ILE A 6 -7.30 -11.12 -15.07
N GLN A 7 -7.05 -11.15 -16.38
CA GLN A 7 -6.23 -12.16 -17.06
C GLN A 7 -4.80 -12.27 -16.51
N ARG A 8 -4.28 -11.20 -15.89
CA ARG A 8 -2.92 -11.17 -15.32
C ARG A 8 -2.89 -11.59 -13.85
N TYR A 9 -4.04 -11.93 -13.27
CA TYR A 9 -4.13 -12.22 -11.84
C TYR A 9 -3.54 -13.60 -11.56
N SER A 10 -2.86 -13.75 -10.42
CA SER A 10 -2.49 -15.07 -9.91
C SER A 10 -3.73 -15.83 -9.44
N ASN A 11 -3.62 -17.15 -9.25
CA ASN A 11 -4.75 -17.97 -8.75
C ASN A 11 -5.25 -17.47 -7.39
N VAL A 12 -4.32 -17.05 -6.51
CA VAL A 12 -4.63 -16.46 -5.20
C VAL A 12 -5.35 -15.12 -5.34
N GLU A 13 -4.91 -14.26 -6.25
CA GLU A 13 -5.57 -12.97 -6.51
C GLU A 13 -6.98 -13.17 -7.09
N LEU A 14 -7.19 -14.20 -7.94
CA LEU A 14 -8.51 -14.56 -8.44
C LEU A 14 -9.41 -15.05 -7.31
N LEU A 15 -8.94 -15.96 -6.45
CA LEU A 15 -9.70 -16.38 -5.26
C LEU A 15 -10.06 -15.21 -4.36
N TYR A 16 -9.13 -14.28 -4.16
CA TYR A 16 -9.39 -13.07 -3.38
C TYR A 16 -10.52 -12.22 -3.96
N VAL A 17 -10.51 -11.98 -5.28
CA VAL A 17 -11.61 -11.26 -5.95
C VAL A 17 -12.92 -12.02 -5.82
N ILE A 18 -12.92 -13.34 -6.04
CA ILE A 18 -14.12 -14.18 -5.98
C ILE A 18 -14.75 -14.16 -4.59
N LYS A 19 -13.93 -14.26 -3.54
CA LYS A 19 -14.39 -14.37 -2.14
C LYS A 19 -14.72 -13.02 -1.50
N ASN A 20 -14.09 -11.91 -1.92
CA ASN A 20 -14.17 -10.63 -1.21
C ASN A 20 -14.71 -9.44 -2.03
N SER A 21 -14.87 -9.58 -3.36
CA SER A 21 -15.37 -8.46 -4.18
C SER A 21 -16.88 -8.30 -4.08
N LYS A 22 -17.36 -7.05 -4.00
CA LYS A 22 -18.78 -6.70 -4.08
C LYS A 22 -19.29 -6.56 -5.52
N ASP A 23 -18.39 -6.55 -6.51
CA ASP A 23 -18.72 -6.37 -7.92
C ASP A 23 -18.94 -7.72 -8.60
N ASN A 24 -20.22 -8.07 -8.82
CA ASN A 24 -20.62 -9.32 -9.46
C ASN A 24 -19.98 -9.52 -10.84
N SER A 25 -19.77 -8.44 -11.60
CA SER A 25 -19.15 -8.54 -12.93
C SER A 25 -17.67 -8.94 -12.85
N LYS A 26 -16.95 -8.40 -11.86
CA LYS A 26 -15.55 -8.78 -11.57
C LYS A 26 -15.46 -10.20 -11.03
N VAL A 27 -16.39 -10.61 -10.16
CA VAL A 27 -16.47 -11.99 -9.65
C VAL A 27 -16.69 -12.99 -10.78
N LEU A 28 -17.64 -12.73 -11.68
CA LEU A 28 -17.92 -13.61 -12.82
C LEU A 28 -16.70 -13.77 -13.73
N ARG A 29 -16.03 -12.67 -14.05
CA ARG A 29 -14.79 -12.69 -14.85
C ARG A 29 -13.65 -13.43 -14.17
N ALA A 30 -13.53 -13.29 -12.85
CA ALA A 30 -12.50 -14.00 -12.08
C ALA A 30 -12.80 -15.51 -12.02
N LYS A 31 -14.07 -15.91 -11.85
CA LYS A 31 -14.50 -17.33 -11.90
C LYS A 31 -14.22 -17.94 -13.27
N SER A 32 -14.58 -17.23 -14.35
CA SER A 32 -14.31 -17.73 -15.71
C SER A 32 -12.82 -17.90 -15.96
N GLU A 33 -12.00 -16.93 -15.56
CA GLU A 33 -10.55 -16.98 -15.70
C GLU A 33 -9.90 -18.07 -14.84
N LEU A 34 -10.46 -18.39 -13.67
CA LEU A 34 -9.98 -19.51 -12.86
C LEU A 34 -10.35 -20.85 -13.50
N SER A 35 -11.56 -20.97 -14.07
CA SER A 35 -12.02 -22.18 -14.73
C SER A 35 -11.24 -22.51 -16.01
N THR A 36 -10.77 -21.50 -16.76
CA THR A 36 -9.96 -21.72 -17.96
C THR A 36 -8.57 -22.30 -17.65
N ARG A 37 -8.12 -22.22 -16.39
CA ARG A 37 -6.79 -22.73 -15.97
C ARG A 37 -6.78 -24.23 -15.72
N ASN A 38 -7.95 -24.88 -15.68
CA ASN A 38 -8.13 -26.33 -15.54
C ASN A 38 -7.21 -26.96 -14.47
N LEU A 39 -7.21 -26.35 -13.29
CA LEU A 39 -6.37 -26.77 -12.16
C LEU A 39 -6.80 -28.16 -11.68
N LYS A 40 -5.84 -29.01 -11.34
CA LYS A 40 -6.10 -30.30 -10.69
C LYS A 40 -6.55 -30.09 -9.24
N ASP A 41 -7.25 -31.06 -8.65
CA ASP A 41 -7.72 -30.98 -7.26
C ASP A 41 -6.58 -30.68 -6.26
N GLN A 42 -5.41 -31.31 -6.46
CA GLN A 42 -4.21 -31.05 -5.64
C GLN A 42 -3.67 -29.62 -5.79
N GLU A 43 -3.74 -29.04 -6.99
CA GLU A 43 -3.29 -27.66 -7.23
C GLU A 43 -4.29 -26.67 -6.64
N LEU A 44 -5.57 -27.01 -6.66
CA LEU A 44 -6.63 -26.20 -6.05
C LEU A 44 -6.44 -26.11 -4.54
N GLU A 45 -6.14 -27.24 -3.88
CA GLU A 45 -5.82 -27.29 -2.45
C GLU A 45 -4.60 -26.42 -2.11
N GLN A 46 -3.51 -26.51 -2.88
CA GLN A 46 -2.34 -25.65 -2.72
C GLN A 46 -2.67 -24.16 -2.89
N VAL A 47 -3.51 -23.82 -3.86
CA VAL A 47 -3.95 -22.43 -4.09
C VAL A 47 -4.79 -21.94 -2.91
N GLU A 48 -5.61 -22.79 -2.30
CA GLU A 48 -6.37 -22.44 -1.10
C GLU A 48 -5.47 -22.21 0.13
N GLU A 49 -4.44 -23.03 0.30
CA GLU A 49 -3.43 -22.81 1.35
C GLU A 49 -2.68 -21.50 1.14
N GLN A 50 -2.23 -21.24 -0.09
CA GLN A 50 -1.58 -19.97 -0.44
C GLN A 50 -2.52 -18.78 -0.23
N TYR A 51 -3.82 -18.96 -0.46
CA TYR A 51 -4.83 -17.94 -0.19
C TYR A 51 -4.96 -17.64 1.31
N LYS A 52 -4.97 -18.66 2.17
CA LYS A 52 -4.97 -18.46 3.64
C LYS A 52 -3.73 -17.70 4.09
N LEU A 53 -2.55 -18.14 3.64
CA LEU A 53 -1.28 -17.49 3.95
C LEU A 53 -1.23 -16.04 3.43
N PHE A 54 -1.79 -15.79 2.25
CA PHE A 54 -1.92 -14.43 1.71
C PHE A 54 -2.77 -13.53 2.61
N LEU A 55 -3.90 -14.03 3.13
CA LEU A 55 -4.75 -13.28 4.05
C LEU A 55 -4.02 -12.97 5.36
N GLU A 56 -3.37 -13.95 5.98
CA GLU A 56 -2.60 -13.75 7.21
C GLU A 56 -1.49 -12.71 7.03
N GLN A 57 -0.75 -12.79 5.92
CA GLN A 57 0.28 -11.80 5.61
C GLN A 57 -0.31 -10.41 5.32
N LYS A 58 -1.51 -10.34 4.73
CA LYS A 58 -2.19 -9.06 4.48
C LYS A 58 -2.61 -8.42 5.78
N GLU A 59 -3.24 -9.18 6.68
CA GLU A 59 -3.64 -8.72 8.00
C GLU A 59 -2.44 -8.29 8.84
N LYS A 60 -1.35 -9.08 8.81
CA LYS A 60 -0.10 -8.72 9.49
C LYS A 60 0.43 -7.38 8.98
N ARG A 61 0.46 -7.17 7.65
CA ARG A 61 0.95 -5.93 7.03
C ARG A 61 0.03 -4.73 7.26
N GLU A 62 -1.28 -4.94 7.34
CA GLU A 62 -2.26 -3.89 7.68
C GLU A 62 -2.07 -3.39 9.11
N ASN A 63 -1.71 -4.30 10.02
CA ASN A 63 -1.54 -4.00 11.44
C ASN A 63 -0.12 -3.57 11.84
N GLU A 64 0.85 -3.79 10.96
CA GLU A 64 2.24 -3.45 11.19
C GLU A 64 2.43 -1.93 11.24
N LEU A 65 3.26 -1.49 12.18
CA LEU A 65 3.68 -0.10 12.27
C LEU A 65 4.70 0.22 11.18
N LEU A 66 4.90 1.50 10.91
CA LEU A 66 6.07 1.97 10.19
C LEU A 66 7.34 1.55 10.94
N ALA A 67 8.33 1.10 10.18
CA ALA A 67 9.63 0.84 10.73
C ALA A 67 10.27 2.17 11.18
N TRP A 68 11.17 2.10 12.16
CA TRP A 68 11.78 3.29 12.77
C TRP A 68 12.54 4.14 11.76
N ASP A 69 13.25 3.51 10.84
CA ASP A 69 13.94 4.14 9.72
C ASP A 69 12.97 4.85 8.77
N GLU A 70 11.86 4.20 8.39
CA GLU A 70 10.81 4.82 7.58
C GLU A 70 10.22 6.05 8.31
N TRP A 71 9.99 5.95 9.62
CA TRP A 71 9.46 7.04 10.43
C TRP A 71 10.40 8.26 10.43
N ILE A 72 11.70 8.04 10.62
CA ILE A 72 12.72 9.10 10.60
C ILE A 72 12.79 9.77 9.23
N ILE A 73 12.71 9.00 8.14
CA ILE A 73 12.71 9.54 6.78
C ILE A 73 11.54 10.52 6.60
N TYR A 74 10.33 10.13 7.01
CA TYR A 74 9.17 11.03 6.88
C TYR A 74 9.21 12.22 7.82
N PHE A 75 9.88 12.11 8.97
CA PHE A 75 10.11 13.22 9.89
C PHE A 75 11.12 14.24 9.35
N LEU A 76 12.27 13.78 8.83
CA LEU A 76 13.31 14.65 8.29
C LEU A 76 12.97 15.22 6.91
N LEU A 77 12.14 14.51 6.14
CA LEU A 77 11.69 14.92 4.81
C LEU A 77 10.17 15.09 4.78
N PRO A 78 9.61 16.03 5.58
CA PRO A 78 8.17 16.11 5.78
C PRO A 78 7.40 16.68 4.59
N VAL A 79 8.09 17.45 3.75
CA VAL A 79 7.56 18.02 2.50
C VAL A 79 8.23 17.28 1.35
N GLY A 80 7.43 16.82 0.38
CA GLY A 80 7.98 16.19 -0.82
C GLY A 80 8.94 17.16 -1.52
N PHE A 81 10.11 16.65 -1.90
CA PHE A 81 11.07 17.40 -2.72
C PHE A 81 10.58 17.45 -4.16
N ASN A 82 9.42 18.05 -4.41
CA ASN A 82 9.00 18.32 -5.77
C ASN A 82 9.91 19.41 -6.33
N HIS A 83 10.95 18.94 -7.01
CA HIS A 83 11.75 19.72 -7.91
C HIS A 83 10.83 20.45 -8.87
N ARG A 84 11.12 21.73 -9.08
CA ARG A 84 10.58 22.61 -10.11
C ARG A 84 10.85 22.10 -11.55
N MET A 85 10.98 20.78 -11.80
CA MET A 85 11.53 20.18 -13.03
C MET A 85 10.85 18.88 -13.52
N GLY A 86 9.55 18.63 -13.29
CA GLY A 86 8.83 17.59 -14.05
C GLY A 86 7.61 16.95 -13.39
N PRO A 87 6.82 16.15 -14.14
CA PRO A 87 5.57 15.54 -13.67
C PRO A 87 5.75 14.26 -12.84
N SER A 88 6.92 14.02 -12.25
CA SER A 88 7.17 12.83 -11.43
C SER A 88 6.61 13.02 -10.02
N LYS A 89 5.75 12.10 -9.57
CA LYS A 89 5.32 12.05 -8.17
C LYS A 89 6.50 11.69 -7.28
N ASP A 90 6.67 12.40 -6.18
CA ASP A 90 7.68 12.09 -5.17
C ASP A 90 7.46 10.68 -4.58
N HIS A 91 8.56 10.03 -4.17
CA HIS A 91 8.53 8.70 -3.56
C HIS A 91 7.55 8.63 -2.38
N ILE A 92 7.54 9.67 -1.55
CA ILE A 92 6.66 9.85 -0.39
C ILE A 92 5.18 9.82 -0.83
N ASP A 93 4.83 10.52 -1.90
CA ASP A 93 3.44 10.58 -2.38
C ASP A 93 3.03 9.25 -3.02
N MET A 94 3.94 8.58 -3.73
CA MET A 94 3.70 7.23 -4.25
C MET A 94 3.48 6.20 -3.14
N GLU A 95 4.24 6.28 -2.04
CA GLU A 95 4.03 5.40 -0.89
C GLU A 95 2.73 5.70 -0.14
N SER A 96 2.36 6.98 0.00
CA SER A 96 1.05 7.35 0.55
C SER A 96 -0.09 6.78 -0.29
N GLU A 97 -0.01 6.91 -1.62
CA GLU A 97 -1.00 6.32 -2.54
C GLU A 97 -1.04 4.80 -2.43
N ARG A 98 0.13 4.16 -2.27
CA ARG A 98 0.24 2.72 -2.03
C ARG A 98 -0.47 2.32 -0.73
N PHE A 99 -0.21 3.01 0.38
CA PHE A 99 -0.87 2.72 1.66
C PHE A 99 -2.38 2.90 1.57
N LYS A 100 -2.86 3.97 0.94
CA LYS A 100 -4.29 4.19 0.67
C LYS A 100 -4.89 3.05 -0.17
N LYS A 101 -4.20 2.64 -1.24
CA LYS A 101 -4.66 1.59 -2.15
C LYS A 101 -4.79 0.23 -1.46
N TYR A 102 -3.87 -0.10 -0.55
CA TYR A 102 -3.88 -1.37 0.17
C TYR A 102 -4.63 -1.33 1.51
N GLY A 103 -5.17 -0.18 1.91
CA GLY A 103 -5.92 -0.03 3.17
C GLY A 103 -5.04 -0.02 4.41
N PHE A 104 -3.74 0.30 4.28
CA PHE A 104 -2.78 0.36 5.39
C PHE A 104 -2.96 1.65 6.19
N ASN A 105 -4.13 1.81 6.81
CA ASN A 105 -4.55 3.04 7.49
C ASN A 105 -3.63 3.43 8.65
N LYS A 106 -3.10 2.45 9.39
CA LYS A 106 -2.16 2.68 10.50
C LYS A 106 -0.85 3.30 10.01
N LYS A 107 -0.22 2.69 8.98
CA LYS A 107 1.00 3.22 8.36
C LYS A 107 0.74 4.59 7.72
N LEU A 108 -0.40 4.77 7.07
CA LEU A 108 -0.78 6.08 6.51
C LEU A 108 -0.88 7.15 7.59
N TRP A 109 -1.54 6.85 8.71
CA TRP A 109 -1.67 7.79 9.83
C TRP A 109 -0.31 8.12 10.44
N GLN A 110 0.51 7.12 10.74
CA GLN A 110 1.85 7.30 11.28
C GLN A 110 2.76 8.11 10.33
N MET A 111 2.70 7.85 9.02
CA MET A 111 3.40 8.63 8.01
C MET A 111 2.97 10.10 8.05
N THR A 112 1.66 10.38 8.08
CA THR A 112 1.16 11.76 8.16
C THR A 112 1.57 12.46 9.46
N THR A 113 1.59 11.73 10.56
CA THR A 113 1.99 12.24 11.88
C THR A 113 3.49 12.56 11.91
N ALA A 114 4.35 11.67 11.42
CA ALA A 114 5.79 11.91 11.31
C ALA A 114 6.09 13.17 10.47
N ARG A 115 5.40 13.33 9.33
CA ARG A 115 5.52 14.52 8.47
C ARG A 115 5.10 15.79 9.22
N MET A 116 3.97 15.77 9.92
CA MET A 116 3.50 16.93 10.68
C MET A 116 4.52 17.36 11.75
N PHE A 117 5.06 16.39 12.50
CA PHE A 117 6.10 16.67 13.49
C PHE A 117 7.39 17.20 12.85
N GLY A 118 7.77 16.69 11.69
CA GLY A 118 8.89 17.21 10.91
C GLY A 118 8.72 18.69 10.53
N VAL A 119 7.54 19.07 10.03
CA VAL A 119 7.24 20.48 9.71
C VAL A 119 7.35 21.35 10.97
N ILE A 120 6.75 20.93 12.08
CA ILE A 120 6.81 21.66 13.36
C ILE A 120 8.27 21.80 13.83
N PHE A 121 9.06 20.74 13.72
CA PHE A 121 10.47 20.74 14.08
C PHE A 121 11.27 21.79 13.30
N TYR A 122 11.11 21.86 11.97
CA TYR A 122 11.78 22.87 11.16
C TYR A 122 11.30 24.29 11.46
N ILE A 123 10.01 24.48 11.77
CA ILE A 123 9.49 25.78 12.19
C ILE A 123 10.18 26.22 13.50
N ILE A 124 10.27 25.34 14.50
CA ILE A 124 10.93 25.63 15.78
C ILE A 124 12.41 25.96 15.57
N ILE A 125 13.13 25.20 14.75
CA ILE A 125 14.53 25.50 14.43
C ILE A 125 14.67 26.88 13.79
N LEU A 126 13.80 27.21 12.84
CA LEU A 126 13.81 28.51 12.18
C LEU A 126 13.57 29.65 13.19
N PHE A 127 12.64 29.47 14.13
CA PHE A 127 12.45 30.40 15.24
C PHE A 127 13.72 30.54 16.08
N ILE A 128 14.35 29.45 16.52
CA ILE A 128 15.58 29.51 17.31
C ILE A 128 16.68 30.27 16.55
N ILE A 129 16.87 30.01 15.26
CA ILE A 129 17.90 30.69 14.45
C ILE A 129 17.63 32.20 14.34
N ILE A 130 16.37 32.60 14.18
CA ILE A 130 16.00 34.03 14.07
C ILE A 130 16.14 34.76 15.41
N PHE A 131 15.73 34.13 16.51
CA PHE A 131 15.69 34.75 17.85
C PHE A 131 16.96 34.55 18.69
N SER A 132 17.87 33.67 18.28
CA SER A 132 19.20 33.52 18.92
C SER A 132 20.27 34.46 18.35
N ARG A 133 19.89 35.28 17.37
CA ARG A 133 20.72 36.33 16.77
C ARG A 133 20.40 37.68 17.39
#